data_AF-A0A5P1EDC8-F1
#
_entry.id   AF-A0A5P1EDC8-F1
#
_cell.length_a   1.000
_cell.length_b   1.000
_cell.length_c   1.000
_cell.angle_alpha   90.00
_cell.angle_beta   90.00
_cell.angle_gamma   90.00
#
_symmetry.space_group_name_H-M   'P 1'
#
loop_
_entity.id
_entity.type
_entity.pdbx_description
1 polymer ?
#
loop_
_entity_poly.entity_id
_entity_poly.type
_entity_poly.pdbx_seq_one_letter_code
_entity_poly.pdbx_strand_id
1 'polypeptide(L)'
;MEVTKQFFDMPMEDKVVYYSKDFKKVPRLCTSHGYNNQERQLWRDCLRLVYYGLGDEFMHLYHQKPTTFRDIIVKFVAEVEGLATGILKLISQGLGLGEDYLSRSLLSEGAKRININHYPPCPDPSLTLGISQHTIQ
;
A
#
# COMPACT_ATOMS: atom_id res chain seq x y z
N MET A 1 -10.62 6.67 -0.48
CA MET A 1 -10.10 8.02 -0.15
C MET A 1 -10.13 8.85 -1.43
N GLU A 2 -10.68 10.06 -1.41
CA GLU A 2 -10.83 10.87 -2.65
C GLU A 2 -9.49 11.15 -3.35
N VAL A 3 -8.44 11.43 -2.58
CA VAL A 3 -7.11 11.74 -3.13
C VAL A 3 -6.47 10.57 -3.88
N THR A 4 -6.80 9.33 -3.52
CA THR A 4 -6.32 8.15 -4.25
C THR A 4 -7.05 7.98 -5.56
N LYS A 5 -8.35 8.29 -5.59
CA LYS A 5 -9.12 8.33 -6.85
C LYS A 5 -8.58 9.40 -7.79
N GLN A 6 -8.35 10.61 -7.28
CA GLN A 6 -7.72 11.69 -8.04
C GLN A 6 -6.38 11.26 -8.64
N PHE A 7 -5.55 10.52 -7.89
CA PHE A 7 -4.31 9.97 -8.43
C PHE A 7 -4.55 9.06 -9.64
N PHE A 8 -5.49 8.12 -9.58
CA PHE A 8 -5.76 7.19 -10.69
C PHE A 8 -6.45 7.87 -11.88
N ASP A 9 -7.23 8.92 -11.63
CA ASP A 9 -7.90 9.72 -12.67
C ASP A 9 -6.92 10.70 -13.38
N MET A 10 -5.68 10.87 -12.88
CA MET A 10 -4.69 11.70 -13.55
C MET A 10 -4.33 11.19 -14.96
N PRO A 11 -3.89 12.09 -15.86
CA PRO A 11 -3.32 11.71 -17.15
C PRO A 11 -2.16 10.73 -17.00
N MET A 12 -1.95 9.88 -18.02
CA MET A 12 -0.90 8.86 -17.97
C MET A 12 0.50 9.48 -17.90
N GLU A 13 0.70 10.65 -18.49
CA GLU A 13 1.94 11.42 -18.49
C GLU A 13 2.37 11.80 -17.06
N ASP A 14 1.41 12.09 -16.18
CA ASP A 14 1.65 12.39 -14.77
C ASP A 14 1.90 11.10 -13.95
N LYS A 15 1.36 9.95 -14.38
CA LYS A 15 1.47 8.67 -13.67
C LYS A 15 2.69 7.83 -14.09
N VAL A 16 3.18 8.00 -15.33
CA VAL A 16 4.23 7.14 -15.93
C VAL A 16 5.54 7.20 -15.16
N VAL A 17 5.83 8.33 -14.50
CA VAL A 17 7.00 8.52 -13.63
C VAL A 17 7.05 7.50 -12.50
N TYR A 18 5.89 7.01 -12.03
CA TYR A 18 5.78 5.98 -11.01
C TYR A 18 5.83 4.57 -11.58
N TYR A 19 5.58 4.39 -12.88
CA TYR A 19 5.58 3.08 -13.50
C TYR A 19 6.98 2.44 -13.43
N SER A 20 7.03 1.16 -13.12
CA SER A 20 8.27 0.36 -13.17
C SER A 20 7.99 -1.13 -13.12
N LYS A 21 8.86 -1.90 -13.80
CA LYS A 21 8.95 -3.36 -13.64
C LYS A 21 9.87 -3.78 -12.50
N ASP A 22 10.77 -2.90 -12.04
CA ASP A 22 11.63 -3.14 -10.89
C ASP A 22 10.83 -3.12 -9.59
N PHE A 23 10.85 -4.23 -8.86
CA PHE A 23 10.17 -4.40 -7.58
C PHE A 23 10.82 -3.62 -6.43
N LYS A 24 12.05 -3.16 -6.59
CA LYS A 24 12.77 -2.36 -5.60
C LYS A 24 12.46 -0.87 -5.71
N LYS A 25 11.92 -0.40 -6.84
CA LYS A 25 11.51 1.00 -7.00
C LYS A 25 10.35 1.31 -6.06
N VAL A 26 10.48 2.40 -5.31
CA VAL A 26 9.41 2.95 -4.48
C VAL A 26 9.45 4.47 -4.60
N PRO A 27 8.30 5.15 -4.79
CA PRO A 27 6.98 4.61 -5.14
C PRO A 27 6.97 3.87 -6.47
N ARG A 28 5.99 2.96 -6.61
CA ARG A 28 5.79 2.21 -7.84
C ARG A 28 4.33 2.03 -8.19
N LEU A 29 3.97 2.40 -9.40
CA LEU A 29 2.73 2.01 -10.06
C LEU A 29 2.96 0.70 -10.82
N CYS A 30 2.11 -0.30 -10.58
CA CYS A 30 2.05 -1.53 -11.36
C CYS A 30 0.63 -1.80 -11.86
N THR A 31 0.50 -2.27 -13.10
CA THR A 31 -0.75 -2.59 -13.79
C THR A 31 -0.73 -4.04 -14.25
N SER A 32 -1.82 -4.80 -14.09
CA SER A 32 -1.95 -6.14 -14.67
C SER A 32 -0.86 -7.17 -14.29
N HIS A 33 -0.21 -7.02 -13.13
CA HIS A 33 0.82 -7.95 -12.66
C HIS A 33 0.24 -8.97 -11.66
N GLY A 34 0.26 -10.24 -12.02
CA GLY A 34 0.02 -11.35 -11.10
C GLY A 34 1.19 -11.59 -10.14
N TYR A 35 0.95 -12.35 -9.07
CA TYR A 35 2.00 -12.92 -8.22
C TYR A 35 2.56 -14.19 -8.89
N ASN A 36 3.87 -14.44 -8.78
CA ASN A 36 4.55 -15.70 -9.15
C ASN A 36 4.44 -16.17 -10.62
N ASN A 37 4.77 -15.32 -11.60
CA ASN A 37 4.82 -15.72 -13.03
C ASN A 37 3.52 -16.37 -13.56
N GLN A 38 2.39 -16.21 -12.87
CA GLN A 38 1.12 -16.67 -13.41
C GLN A 38 0.78 -15.83 -14.63
N GLU A 39 0.57 -16.50 -15.77
CA GLU A 39 0.24 -15.89 -17.07
C GLU A 39 -1.08 -15.09 -17.07
N ARG A 40 -1.80 -15.04 -15.95
CA ARG A 40 -3.07 -14.33 -15.80
C ARG A 40 -2.84 -12.91 -15.31
N GLN A 41 -3.13 -11.96 -16.19
CA GLN A 41 -3.20 -10.54 -15.85
C GLN A 41 -4.36 -10.30 -14.87
N LEU A 42 -4.07 -9.61 -13.77
CA LEU A 42 -5.09 -9.19 -12.81
C LEU A 42 -5.78 -7.91 -13.28
N TRP A 43 -7.08 -7.81 -13.06
CA TRP A 43 -7.87 -6.63 -13.41
C TRP A 43 -7.71 -5.51 -12.38
N ARG A 44 -6.49 -4.96 -12.29
CA ARG A 44 -6.12 -4.01 -11.24
C ARG A 44 -4.89 -3.18 -11.60
N ASP A 45 -4.95 -1.92 -11.21
CA ASP A 45 -3.78 -1.06 -11.03
C ASP A 45 -3.45 -0.92 -9.54
N CYS A 46 -2.17 -0.86 -9.20
CA CYS A 46 -1.71 -0.78 -7.82
C CYS A 46 -0.58 0.23 -7.68
N LEU A 47 -0.80 1.24 -6.85
CA LEU A 47 0.25 2.13 -6.39
C LEU A 47 0.82 1.62 -5.07
N ARG A 48 2.10 1.29 -5.06
CA ARG A 48 2.84 0.77 -3.91
C ARG A 48 3.71 1.88 -3.33
N LEU A 49 3.53 2.11 -2.03
CA LEU A 49 4.24 3.11 -1.23
C LEU A 49 4.99 2.40 -0.09
N VAL A 50 6.04 3.02 0.43
CA VAL A 50 6.78 2.53 1.61
C VAL A 50 6.95 3.65 2.63
N TYR A 51 6.83 3.30 3.90
CA TYR A 51 7.21 4.16 5.00
C TYR A 51 8.08 3.42 6.00
N TYR A 52 8.94 4.15 6.70
CA TYR A 52 9.93 3.59 7.65
C TYR A 52 9.62 4.00 9.10
N GLY A 53 8.55 4.76 9.32
CA GLY A 53 8.15 5.27 10.63
C GLY A 53 7.06 6.34 10.48
N LEU A 54 6.77 7.04 11.57
CA LEU A 54 5.75 8.09 11.62
C LEU A 54 6.23 9.45 11.08
N GLY A 55 7.52 9.58 10.77
CA GLY A 55 8.10 10.79 10.17
C GLY A 55 7.76 10.93 8.69
N ASP A 56 7.98 12.10 8.12
CA ASP A 56 7.74 12.41 6.71
C ASP A 56 8.97 12.18 5.81
N GLU A 57 10.03 11.58 6.35
CA GLU A 57 11.31 11.38 5.66
C GLU A 57 11.18 10.61 4.35
N PHE A 58 10.17 9.75 4.20
CA PHE A 58 9.91 8.99 2.98
C PHE A 58 9.06 9.75 1.94
N MET A 59 8.56 10.94 2.28
CA MET A 59 7.61 11.70 1.47
C MET A 59 8.25 12.39 0.26
N HIS A 60 9.56 12.62 0.29
CA HIS A 60 10.31 13.11 -0.87
C HIS A 60 10.21 12.16 -2.07
N LEU A 61 9.94 10.87 -1.83
CA LEU A 61 9.79 9.84 -2.86
C LEU A 61 8.50 10.01 -3.68
N TYR A 62 7.46 10.66 -3.16
CA TYR A 62 6.17 10.79 -3.85
C TYR A 62 6.08 12.14 -4.55
N HIS A 63 5.80 12.24 -5.86
CA HIS A 63 5.59 13.56 -6.48
C HIS A 63 4.39 14.33 -5.90
N GLN A 64 4.33 15.63 -6.22
CA GLN A 64 3.39 16.60 -5.66
C GLN A 64 1.97 16.53 -6.27
N LYS A 65 1.66 15.57 -7.13
CA LYS A 65 0.32 15.42 -7.72
C LYS A 65 -0.32 14.11 -7.28
N PRO A 66 -1.55 14.12 -6.74
CA PRO A 66 -2.31 15.31 -6.28
C PRO A 66 -1.60 16.07 -5.13
N THR A 67 -1.80 17.39 -5.04
CA THR A 67 -1.10 18.26 -4.07
C THR A 67 -1.32 17.87 -2.62
N THR A 68 -2.49 17.33 -2.30
CA THR A 68 -2.86 16.88 -0.95
C THR A 68 -2.53 15.41 -0.68
N PHE A 69 -2.02 14.67 -1.68
CA PHE A 69 -1.78 13.23 -1.56
C PHE A 69 -0.82 12.92 -0.42
N ARG A 70 0.26 13.70 -0.33
CA ARG A 70 1.29 13.50 0.68
C ARG A 70 0.72 13.65 2.09
N ASP A 71 0.12 14.79 2.40
CA ASP A 71 -0.39 15.11 3.74
C ASP A 71 -1.45 14.11 4.20
N ILE A 72 -2.29 13.66 3.27
CA ILE A 72 -3.34 12.68 3.56
C ILE A 72 -2.73 11.30 3.86
N ILE A 73 -1.70 10.87 3.12
CA ILE A 73 -1.04 9.58 3.38
C ILE A 73 -0.30 9.60 4.71
N VAL A 74 0.37 10.70 5.09
CA VAL A 74 1.04 10.83 6.40
C VAL A 74 0.05 10.66 7.55
N LYS A 75 -1.07 11.40 7.49
CA LYS A 75 -2.13 11.29 8.51
C LYS A 75 -2.71 9.88 8.56
N PHE A 76 -2.97 9.28 7.41
CA PHE A 76 -3.46 7.90 7.34
C PHE A 76 -2.48 6.90 7.98
N VAL A 77 -1.18 7.02 7.71
CA VAL A 77 -0.15 6.14 8.30
C VAL A 77 -0.12 6.29 9.83
N ALA A 78 -0.19 7.51 10.35
CA ALA A 78 -0.19 7.74 11.79
C ALA A 78 -1.37 7.07 12.50
N GLU A 79 -2.58 7.22 11.95
CA GLU A 79 -3.78 6.59 12.51
C GLU A 79 -3.72 5.06 12.42
N VAL A 80 -3.23 4.51 11.29
CA VAL A 80 -3.12 3.05 11.10
C VAL A 80 -2.06 2.43 12.02
N GLU A 81 -0.91 3.09 12.22
CA GLU A 81 0.11 2.64 13.19
C GLU A 81 -0.41 2.65 14.63
N GLY A 82 -1.17 3.69 15.01
CA GLY A 82 -1.81 3.76 16.32
C GLY A 82 -2.80 2.61 16.54
N LEU A 83 -3.66 2.34 15.54
CA LEU A 83 -4.59 1.22 15.57
C LEU A 83 -3.87 -0.13 15.62
N ALA A 84 -2.85 -0.33 14.78
CA ALA A 84 -2.05 -1.57 14.76
C ALA A 84 -1.37 -1.80 16.10
N THR A 85 -0.82 -0.76 16.72
CA THR A 85 -0.22 -0.82 18.06
C THR A 85 -1.24 -1.30 19.09
N GLY A 86 -2.44 -0.71 19.11
CA GLY A 86 -3.51 -1.09 20.03
C GLY A 86 -3.93 -2.56 19.85
N ILE A 87 -4.15 -3.00 18.62
CA ILE A 87 -4.51 -4.39 18.31
C ILE A 87 -3.41 -5.36 18.76
N LEU A 88 -2.15 -5.06 18.45
CA LEU A 88 -1.02 -5.92 18.83
C LEU A 88 -0.84 -6.02 20.34
N LYS A 89 -1.09 -4.93 21.09
CA LYS A 89 -1.09 -4.97 22.57
C LYS A 89 -2.15 -5.91 23.12
N LEU A 90 -3.38 -5.83 22.59
CA LEU A 90 -4.48 -6.71 22.99
C LEU A 90 -4.18 -8.18 22.67
N ILE A 91 -3.60 -8.46 21.49
CA ILE A 91 -3.17 -9.81 21.12
C ILE A 91 -2.07 -10.30 22.06
N SER A 92 -1.09 -9.46 22.40
CA SER A 92 -0.04 -9.81 23.37
C SER A 92 -0.64 -10.23 24.71
N GLN A 93 -1.57 -9.44 25.25
CA GLN A 93 -2.25 -9.77 26.51
C GLN A 93 -3.03 -11.09 26.41
N GLY A 94 -3.77 -11.30 25.31
CA GLY A 94 -4.53 -12.55 25.08
C GLY A 94 -3.64 -13.80 24.98
N LEU A 95 -2.38 -13.64 24.58
CA LEU A 95 -1.37 -14.71 24.52
C LEU A 95 -0.58 -14.86 25.83
N GLY A 96 -0.88 -14.08 26.87
CA GLY A 96 -0.14 -14.08 28.13
C GLY A 96 1.25 -13.47 28.03
N LEU A 97 1.51 -12.66 27.01
CA LEU A 97 2.76 -11.93 26.81
C LEU A 97 2.68 -10.56 27.52
N GLY A 98 3.82 -9.91 27.72
CA GLY A 98 3.83 -8.50 28.15
C GLY A 98 3.09 -7.63 27.13
N GLU A 99 2.32 -6.65 27.61
CA GLU A 99 1.41 -5.83 26.78
C GLU A 99 2.08 -5.33 25.49
N ASP A 100 3.29 -4.79 25.58
CA ASP A 100 3.99 -4.22 24.43
C ASP A 100 4.88 -5.22 23.68
N TYR A 101 4.74 -6.52 23.91
CA TYR A 101 5.66 -7.51 23.32
C TYR A 101 5.57 -7.53 21.79
N LEU A 102 4.36 -7.71 21.23
CA LEU A 102 4.19 -7.83 19.79
C LEU A 102 4.31 -6.48 19.08
N SER A 103 3.77 -5.40 19.67
CA SER A 103 3.89 -4.05 19.09
C SER A 103 5.37 -3.64 18.96
N ARG A 104 6.19 -3.87 20.01
CA ARG A 104 7.64 -3.61 19.94
C ARG A 104 8.37 -4.55 19.00
N SER A 105 7.93 -5.79 18.82
CA SER A 105 8.63 -6.73 17.93
C SER A 105 8.28 -6.53 16.45
N LEU A 106 7.06 -6.10 16.14
CA LEU A 106 6.53 -6.09 14.77
C LEU A 106 6.45 -4.69 14.15
N LEU A 107 6.45 -3.63 14.97
CA LEU A 107 6.33 -2.24 14.47
C LEU A 107 7.63 -1.43 14.57
N SER A 108 8.63 -1.91 15.31
CA SER A 108 9.86 -1.16 15.63
C SER A 108 10.84 -1.04 14.46
N GLU A 109 10.85 -2.00 13.54
CA GLU A 109 11.87 -2.10 12.51
C GLU A 109 11.31 -2.44 11.13
N GLY A 110 11.91 -1.87 10.10
CA GLY A 110 11.71 -2.25 8.71
C GLY A 110 10.76 -1.37 7.90
N ALA A 111 10.88 -1.52 6.58
CA ALA A 111 10.04 -0.88 5.59
C ALA A 111 8.62 -1.45 5.63
N LYS A 112 7.63 -0.62 5.96
CA LYS A 112 6.21 -0.97 5.91
C LYS A 112 5.61 -0.51 4.59
N ARG A 113 4.63 -1.25 4.06
CA ARG A 113 4.11 -1.05 2.70
C ARG A 113 2.64 -0.65 2.72
N ILE A 114 2.29 0.28 1.84
CA ILE A 114 0.89 0.62 1.52
C ILE A 114 0.64 0.22 0.08
N ASN A 115 -0.39 -0.60 -0.15
CA ASN A 115 -0.86 -0.94 -1.49
C ASN A 115 -2.20 -0.24 -1.72
N ILE A 116 -2.22 0.72 -2.62
CA ILE A 116 -3.45 1.39 -3.05
C ILE A 116 -3.92 0.69 -4.32
N ASN A 117 -5.00 -0.06 -4.21
CA ASN A 117 -5.55 -0.89 -5.29
C ASN A 117 -6.70 -0.17 -5.99
N HIS A 118 -6.62 -0.07 -7.32
CA HIS A 118 -7.65 0.48 -8.17
C HIS A 118 -8.17 -0.61 -9.11
N TYR A 119 -9.47 -0.89 -9.02
CA TYR A 119 -10.16 -1.90 -9.81
C TYR A 119 -11.11 -1.17 -10.78
N PRO A 120 -10.68 -0.90 -12.03
CA PRO A 120 -11.56 -0.26 -13.00
C PRO A 120 -12.74 -1.19 -13.35
N PRO A 121 -13.86 -0.66 -13.88
CA PRO A 121 -14.95 -1.49 -14.38
C PRO A 121 -14.47 -2.55 -15.37
N CYS A 122 -14.94 -3.79 -15.22
CA CYS A 122 -14.57 -4.91 -16.08
C CYS A 122 -15.72 -5.25 -17.04
N PRO A 123 -15.48 -5.35 -18.36
CA PRO A 123 -16.51 -5.76 -19.32
C PRO A 123 -17.03 -7.18 -19.09
N ASP A 124 -16.16 -8.10 -18.66
CA ASP A 124 -16.52 -9.47 -18.31
C ASP A 124 -15.80 -9.92 -17.03
N PRO A 125 -16.41 -9.70 -15.85
CA PRO A 125 -15.81 -10.06 -14.57
C PRO A 125 -15.70 -11.58 -14.35
N SER A 126 -16.31 -12.43 -15.20
CA SER A 126 -16.19 -13.89 -15.07
C SER A 126 -14.85 -14.45 -15.56
N LEU A 127 -14.14 -13.69 -16.40
CA LEU A 127 -12.88 -14.11 -17.03
C LEU A 127 -11.62 -13.62 -16.32
N THR A 128 -11.76 -12.80 -15.27
CA THR A 128 -10.62 -12.19 -14.60
C THR A 128 -10.81 -12.06 -13.10
N LEU A 129 -9.75 -11.70 -12.40
CA LEU A 129 -9.74 -11.42 -10.97
C LEU A 129 -9.03 -10.10 -10.75
N GLY A 130 -9.56 -9.26 -9.86
CA GLY A 130 -8.81 -8.09 -9.39
C GLY A 130 -7.58 -8.49 -8.56
N ILE A 131 -7.70 -9.57 -7.78
CA ILE A 131 -6.61 -10.14 -6.99
C ILE A 131 -6.78 -11.66 -6.93
N SER A 132 -5.69 -12.41 -7.09
CA SER A 132 -5.72 -13.86 -6.97
C SER A 132 -5.81 -14.32 -5.51
N GLN A 133 -6.21 -15.57 -5.29
CA GLN A 133 -6.13 -16.20 -3.97
C GLN A 133 -4.67 -16.20 -3.47
N HIS A 134 -4.46 -15.69 -2.26
CA HIS A 134 -3.14 -15.60 -1.63
C HIS A 134 -3.27 -15.56 -0.11
N THR A 135 -2.19 -15.90 0.57
CA THR A 135 -1.97 -15.51 1.98
C THR A 135 -1.22 -14.19 1.99
N ILE A 136 -1.44 -13.37 3.03
CA ILE A 136 -0.61 -12.18 3.26
C ILE A 136 0.82 -12.68 3.50
N GLN A 137 1.77 -12.21 2.69
CA GLN A 137 3.22 -12.50 2.79
C GLN A 137 3.94 -11.41 3.57
#